data_AF-A0A6J6PPR0-F1
#
_entry.id   AF-A0A6J6PPR0-F1
#
_cell.length_a   1.000
_cell.length_b   1.000
_cell.length_c   1.000
_cell.angle_alpha   90.00
_cell.angle_beta   90.00
_cell.angle_gamma   90.00
#
_symmetry.space_group_name_H-M   'P 1'
#
loop_
_entity.id
_entity.type
_entity.pdbx_description
1 polymer ?
#
loop_
_entity_poly.entity_id
_entity_poly.type
_entity_poly.pdbx_seq_one_letter_code
_entity_poly.pdbx_strand_id
1 'polypeptide(L)'
;MHADPHPGNFRILTDGRLGVLDFGACNRLPNGFPEPMKRLLKNALEGDAIALYEGFKEDGFVLEDVEVDPNLVLDFLLPLVEPLRTPTFKYSREWLRDQSARVGDPRNPTAKIGFQLNLPPEYVLIHRVTLGTTGIFCQLRAEGNFRDEALSWFPEIAPSTYSSPSK
;
A
#
# COMPACT_ATOMS: atom_id res chain seq x y z
N MET A 1 -8.37 -9.67 -9.65
CA MET A 1 -7.51 -8.48 -9.53
C MET A 1 -6.68 -8.33 -10.80
N HIS A 2 -6.76 -7.18 -11.44
CA HIS A 2 -5.87 -6.84 -12.55
C HIS A 2 -4.45 -6.65 -12.00
N ALA A 3 -3.49 -7.41 -12.52
CA ALA A 3 -2.17 -7.56 -11.91
C ALA A 3 -1.03 -6.82 -12.65
N ASP A 4 -1.34 -6.15 -13.76
CA ASP A 4 -0.36 -5.43 -14.56
C ASP A 4 -0.75 -3.96 -14.74
N PRO A 5 -0.32 -3.07 -13.83
CA PRO A 5 -0.72 -1.68 -13.87
C PRO A 5 -0.13 -0.90 -15.06
N HIS A 6 0.65 -1.51 -15.96
CA HIS A 6 1.35 -0.80 -17.04
C HIS A 6 0.45 0.21 -17.80
N PRO A 7 0.88 1.49 -17.99
CA PRO A 7 0.03 2.53 -18.59
C PRO A 7 -0.51 2.21 -19.98
N GLY A 8 0.21 1.39 -20.76
CA GLY A 8 -0.23 0.94 -22.08
C GLY A 8 -1.53 0.13 -22.07
N ASN A 9 -1.91 -0.43 -20.92
CA ASN A 9 -3.12 -1.23 -20.73
C ASN A 9 -4.37 -0.36 -20.51
N PHE A 10 -4.22 0.96 -20.37
CA PHE A 10 -5.29 1.87 -19.98
C PHE A 10 -5.46 3.02 -20.98
N ARG A 11 -6.72 3.42 -21.20
CA ARG A 11 -7.08 4.59 -22.01
C ARG A 11 -8.27 5.31 -21.41
N ILE A 12 -8.25 6.65 -21.43
CA ILE A 12 -9.45 7.44 -21.16
C ILE A 12 -10.28 7.48 -22.44
N LEU A 13 -11.54 7.05 -22.33
CA LEU A 13 -12.51 7.08 -23.42
C LEU A 13 -13.09 8.49 -23.57
N THR A 14 -13.72 8.76 -24.71
CA THR A 14 -14.32 10.08 -25.02
C THR A 14 -15.43 10.48 -24.05
N ASP A 15 -16.04 9.51 -23.37
CA ASP A 15 -17.08 9.72 -22.36
C ASP A 15 -16.53 9.80 -20.92
N GLY A 16 -15.20 9.84 -20.76
CA GLY A 16 -14.52 9.95 -19.46
C GLY A 16 -14.34 8.63 -18.70
N ARG A 17 -14.82 7.49 -19.22
CA ARG A 17 -14.55 6.18 -18.61
C ARG A 17 -13.11 5.74 -18.83
N LEU A 18 -12.60 4.91 -17.92
CA LEU A 18 -11.31 4.22 -18.07
C LEU A 18 -11.51 2.90 -18.81
N GLY A 19 -11.01 2.81 -20.04
CA GLY A 19 -10.88 1.57 -20.78
C GLY A 19 -9.68 0.75 -20.31
N VAL A 20 -9.88 -0.55 -20.10
CA VAL A 20 -8.85 -1.53 -19.74
C VAL A 20 -8.72 -2.53 -20.89
N LEU A 21 -7.51 -2.66 -21.44
CA LEU A 21 -7.28 -3.35 -22.72
C LEU A 21 -6.71 -4.77 -22.55
N ASP A 22 -5.82 -4.97 -21.58
CA ASP A 22 -5.11 -6.23 -21.36
C ASP A 22 -5.56 -6.88 -20.05
N PHE A 23 -5.86 -8.18 -20.08
CA PHE A 23 -6.21 -9.00 -18.91
C PHE A 23 -5.32 -10.26 -18.80
N GLY A 24 -4.20 -10.31 -19.53
CA GLY A 24 -3.25 -11.44 -19.53
C GLY A 24 -2.56 -11.67 -18.19
N ALA A 25 -2.48 -10.64 -17.34
CA ALA A 25 -2.02 -10.73 -15.97
C ALA A 25 -3.16 -10.43 -14.99
N CYS A 26 -3.82 -11.47 -14.50
CA CYS A 26 -4.88 -11.35 -13.49
C CYS A 26 -4.70 -12.39 -12.38
N ASN A 27 -4.89 -11.94 -11.14
CA ASN A 27 -4.97 -12.84 -9.98
C ASN A 27 -6.43 -13.12 -9.60
N ARG A 28 -6.72 -14.35 -9.18
CA ARG A 28 -8.03 -14.72 -8.65
C ARG A 28 -8.05 -14.46 -7.14
N LEU A 29 -9.00 -13.61 -6.72
CA LEU A 29 -9.24 -13.29 -5.32
C LEU A 29 -10.71 -13.62 -5.03
N PRO A 30 -11.08 -14.91 -4.91
CA PRO A 30 -12.48 -15.32 -4.79
C PRO A 30 -13.17 -14.77 -3.53
N ASN A 31 -12.38 -14.53 -2.48
CA ASN A 31 -12.84 -13.96 -1.21
C ASN A 31 -12.56 -12.45 -1.11
N GLY A 32 -12.22 -11.80 -2.23
CA GLY A 32 -11.85 -10.39 -2.26
C GLY A 32 -10.43 -10.11 -1.75
N PHE A 33 -10.17 -8.85 -1.42
CA PHE A 33 -8.87 -8.40 -0.90
C PHE A 33 -8.56 -9.11 0.43
N PRO A 34 -7.35 -9.66 0.65
CA PRO A 34 -7.05 -10.48 1.80
C PRO A 34 -7.27 -9.75 3.13
N GLU A 35 -7.97 -10.41 4.06
CA GLU A 35 -8.23 -9.86 5.39
C GLU A 35 -6.95 -9.52 6.19
N PRO A 36 -5.88 -10.35 6.16
CA PRO A 36 -4.56 -9.96 6.65
C PRO A 36 -4.12 -8.56 6.23
N MET A 37 -4.14 -8.28 4.92
CA MET A 37 -3.71 -6.99 4.39
C MET A 37 -4.55 -5.83 4.90
N LYS A 38 -5.86 -6.02 5.10
CA LYS A 38 -6.72 -4.98 5.66
C LYS A 38 -6.39 -4.67 7.12
N ARG A 39 -6.14 -5.70 7.94
CA ARG A 39 -5.70 -5.52 9.34
C ARG A 39 -4.37 -4.77 9.40
N LEU A 40 -3.41 -5.15 8.55
CA LEU A 40 -2.12 -4.47 8.47
C LEU A 40 -2.26 -2.99 8.07
N LEU A 41 -3.09 -2.69 7.07
CA LEU A 41 -3.40 -1.31 6.68
C LEU A 41 -4.04 -0.53 7.84
N LYS A 42 -5.03 -1.12 8.52
CA LYS A 42 -5.69 -0.51 9.67
C LYS A 42 -4.69 -0.17 10.78
N ASN A 43 -3.85 -1.11 11.19
CA ASN A 43 -2.89 -0.91 12.27
C ASN A 43 -1.83 0.15 11.89
N ALA A 44 -1.38 0.16 10.63
CA ALA A 44 -0.48 1.20 10.13
C ALA A 44 -1.13 2.60 10.07
N LEU A 45 -2.42 2.68 9.75
CA LEU A 45 -3.18 3.94 9.78
C LEU A 45 -3.39 4.45 11.20
N GLU A 46 -3.70 3.54 12.14
CA GLU A 46 -3.83 3.83 13.56
C GLU A 46 -2.49 4.24 14.19
N GLY A 47 -1.37 3.78 13.63
CA GLY A 47 -0.04 3.96 14.20
C GLY A 47 0.26 2.95 15.32
N ASP A 48 -0.47 1.84 15.37
CA ASP A 48 -0.26 0.77 16.35
C ASP A 48 0.85 -0.16 15.87
N ALA A 49 2.10 0.20 16.22
CA ALA A 49 3.29 -0.54 15.85
C ALA A 49 3.28 -1.99 16.37
N ILE A 50 2.76 -2.21 17.59
CA ILE A 50 2.72 -3.54 18.22
C ILE A 50 1.73 -4.44 17.49
N ALA A 51 0.49 -3.98 17.31
CA ALA A 51 -0.52 -4.77 16.60
C ALA A 51 -0.14 -5.01 15.13
N LEU A 52 0.52 -4.04 14.49
CA LEU A 52 1.07 -4.22 13.15
C LEU A 52 2.12 -5.35 13.13
N TYR A 53 3.09 -5.32 14.06
CA TYR A 53 4.15 -6.31 14.14
C TYR A 53 3.63 -7.72 14.41
N GLU A 54 2.70 -7.89 15.36
CA GLU A 54 2.10 -9.19 15.64
C GLU A 54 1.35 -9.74 14.41
N GLY A 55 0.61 -8.89 13.70
CA GLY A 55 -0.02 -9.28 12.43
C GLY A 55 1.01 -9.69 11.37
N PHE A 56 2.15 -8.99 11.28
CA PHE A 56 3.26 -9.35 10.39
C PHE A 56 3.82 -10.74 10.72
N LYS A 57 3.92 -11.11 12.00
CA LYS A 57 4.35 -12.44 12.43
C LYS A 57 3.30 -13.51 12.09
N GLU A 58 2.05 -13.28 12.47
CA GLU A 58 0.94 -14.20 12.22
C GLU A 58 0.76 -14.51 10.73
N ASP A 59 0.89 -13.49 9.89
CA ASP A 59 0.68 -13.59 8.45
C ASP A 59 1.97 -13.93 7.67
N GLY A 60 3.08 -14.23 8.37
CA GLY A 60 4.32 -14.77 7.79
C GLY A 60 5.22 -13.74 7.10
N PHE A 61 5.01 -12.44 7.32
CA PHE A 61 5.89 -11.37 6.85
C PHE A 61 7.15 -11.21 7.71
N VAL A 62 7.09 -11.61 8.98
CA VAL A 62 8.25 -11.77 9.86
C VAL A 62 8.33 -13.25 10.24
N LEU A 63 9.47 -13.88 9.96
CA LEU A 63 9.67 -15.30 10.29
C LEU A 63 9.82 -15.48 11.81
N GLU A 64 9.47 -16.68 12.31
CA GLU A 64 9.38 -16.98 13.75
C GLU A 64 10.70 -16.71 14.51
N ASP A 65 11.84 -16.93 13.85
CA ASP A 65 13.19 -16.76 14.38
C ASP A 65 13.78 -15.35 14.19
N VAL A 66 13.01 -14.44 13.58
CA VAL A 66 13.43 -13.07 13.30
C VAL A 66 12.77 -12.11 14.29
N GLU A 67 13.59 -11.41 15.07
CA GLU A 67 13.13 -10.31 15.92
C GLU A 67 13.45 -8.95 15.27
N VAL A 68 12.44 -8.10 15.22
CA VAL A 68 12.51 -6.75 14.64
C VAL A 68 11.82 -5.76 15.58
N ASP A 69 12.34 -4.54 15.68
CA ASP A 69 11.66 -3.46 16.41
C ASP A 69 10.32 -3.13 15.73
N PRO A 70 9.18 -3.27 16.43
CA PRO A 70 7.85 -2.96 15.89
C PRO A 70 7.74 -1.53 15.32
N ASN A 71 8.42 -0.55 15.92
CA ASN A 71 8.40 0.82 15.42
C ASN A 71 9.11 0.95 14.07
N LEU A 72 10.20 0.20 13.88
CA LEU A 72 10.90 0.19 12.59
C LEU A 72 10.07 -0.50 11.50
N VAL A 73 9.25 -1.50 11.85
CA VAL A 73 8.28 -2.10 10.91
C VAL A 73 7.20 -1.09 10.53
N LEU A 74 6.63 -0.37 11.49
CA LEU A 74 5.69 0.71 11.21
C LEU A 74 6.31 1.77 10.30
N ASP A 75 7.47 2.30 10.66
CA ASP A 75 8.21 3.30 9.88
C ASP A 75 8.53 2.79 8.47
N PHE A 76 8.79 1.50 8.31
CA PHE A 76 9.02 0.89 7.00
C PHE A 76 7.79 1.01 6.11
N LEU A 77 6.60 0.77 6.65
CA LEU A 77 5.33 0.76 5.93
C LEU A 77 4.63 2.11 5.82
N LEU A 78 4.97 3.09 6.68
CA LEU A 78 4.31 4.40 6.70
C LEU A 78 4.11 5.02 5.29
N PRO A 79 5.08 4.96 4.36
CA PRO A 79 4.88 5.52 3.02
C PRO A 79 3.81 4.85 2.17
N LEU A 80 3.51 3.56 2.42
CA LEU A 80 2.44 2.86 1.72
C LEU A 80 1.05 3.37 2.15
N VAL A 81 0.93 3.81 3.40
CA VAL A 81 -0.33 4.33 3.95
C VAL A 81 -0.39 5.86 3.98
N GLU A 82 0.71 6.56 3.77
CA GLU A 82 0.79 8.02 3.75
C GLU A 82 -0.28 8.70 2.87
N PRO A 83 -0.58 8.21 1.64
CA PRO A 83 -1.64 8.80 0.81
C PRO A 83 -3.05 8.72 1.42
N LEU A 84 -3.23 7.83 2.40
CA LEU A 84 -4.49 7.60 3.11
C LEU A 84 -4.52 8.33 4.46
N ARG A 85 -3.45 9.01 4.88
CA ARG A 85 -3.38 9.72 6.17
C ARG A 85 -3.89 11.16 6.08
N THR A 86 -3.99 11.72 4.88
CA THR A 86 -4.44 13.09 4.64
C THR A 86 -5.74 13.12 3.83
N PRO A 87 -6.57 14.18 3.96
CA PRO A 87 -7.77 14.33 3.12
C PRO A 87 -7.45 14.47 1.63
N THR A 88 -6.29 15.05 1.30
CA THR A 88 -5.79 15.16 -0.06
C THR A 88 -4.32 14.78 -0.05
N PHE A 89 -3.91 13.95 -0.98
CA PHE A 89 -2.51 13.62 -1.22
C PHE A 89 -2.16 13.88 -2.67
N LYS A 90 -0.93 14.35 -2.91
CA LYS A 90 -0.40 14.58 -4.26
C LYS A 90 0.79 13.68 -4.49
N TYR A 91 0.61 12.66 -5.31
CA TYR A 91 1.72 11.85 -5.77
C TYR A 91 2.68 12.69 -6.61
N SER A 92 3.97 12.58 -6.32
CA SER A 92 5.01 13.29 -7.05
C SER A 92 6.24 12.42 -7.26
N ARG A 93 7.06 12.77 -8.26
CA ARG A 93 8.35 12.10 -8.47
C ARG A 93 9.35 12.37 -7.35
N GLU A 94 9.25 13.55 -6.73
CA GLU A 94 10.09 13.95 -5.60
C GLU A 94 9.79 13.08 -4.38
N TRP A 95 8.51 12.95 -4.03
CA TRP A 95 8.07 12.05 -2.97
C TRP A 95 8.55 10.61 -3.20
N LEU A 96 8.39 10.07 -4.41
CA LEU A 96 8.85 8.71 -4.70
C LEU A 96 10.38 8.55 -4.57
N ARG A 97 11.15 9.60 -4.92
CA ARG A 97 12.60 9.62 -4.75
C ARG A 97 12.99 9.65 -3.28
N ASP A 98 12.28 10.42 -2.45
CA ASP A 98 12.51 10.46 -1.01
C ASP A 98 12.25 9.10 -0.37
N GLN A 99 11.15 8.43 -0.75
CA GLN A 99 10.87 7.08 -0.29
C GLN A 99 11.93 6.08 -0.74
N SER A 100 12.40 6.19 -1.98
CA SER A 100 13.47 5.34 -2.51
C SER A 100 14.79 5.57 -1.78
N ALA A 101 15.14 6.82 -1.48
CA ALA A 101 16.35 7.17 -0.73
C ALA A 101 16.28 6.65 0.71
N ARG A 102 15.12 6.77 1.35
CA ARG A 102 14.88 6.30 2.71
C ARG A 102 15.12 4.79 2.85
N VAL A 103 14.59 3.98 1.94
CA VAL A 103 14.76 2.51 1.96
C VAL A 103 16.10 2.05 1.41
N GLY A 104 16.76 2.87 0.59
CA GLY A 104 18.04 2.56 -0.03
C GLY A 104 19.27 2.99 0.78
N ASP A 105 19.13 3.88 1.78
CA ASP A 105 20.25 4.35 2.61
C ASP A 105 20.63 3.30 3.68
N PRO A 106 21.81 2.66 3.62
CA PRO A 106 22.22 1.64 4.57
C PRO A 106 22.38 2.16 6.02
N ARG A 107 22.50 3.48 6.19
CA ARG A 107 22.59 4.14 7.49
C ARG A 107 21.21 4.31 8.13
N ASN A 108 20.14 4.25 7.35
CA ASN A 108 18.78 4.29 7.85
C ASN A 108 18.43 2.95 8.50
N PRO A 109 18.08 2.90 9.80
CA PRO A 109 17.66 1.65 10.45
C PRO A 109 16.50 0.97 9.72
N THR A 110 15.59 1.74 9.12
CA THR A 110 14.43 1.22 8.40
C THR A 110 14.80 0.51 7.10
N ALA A 111 15.94 0.81 6.49
CA ALA A 111 16.42 0.12 5.28
C ALA A 111 16.75 -1.36 5.55
N LYS A 112 17.20 -1.67 6.77
CA LYS A 112 17.52 -3.06 7.17
C LYS A 112 16.28 -3.93 7.31
N ILE A 113 15.15 -3.33 7.67
CA ILE A 113 13.87 -4.01 7.83
C ILE A 113 13.46 -4.72 6.55
N GLY A 114 13.62 -4.07 5.39
CA GLY A 114 13.28 -4.67 4.10
C GLY A 114 14.02 -5.97 3.79
N PHE A 115 15.20 -6.19 4.36
CA PHE A 115 15.97 -7.44 4.21
C PHE A 115 15.57 -8.52 5.23
N GLN A 116 14.89 -8.15 6.32
CA GLN A 116 14.43 -9.05 7.37
C GLN A 116 12.98 -9.50 7.15
N LEU A 117 12.22 -8.75 6.36
CA LEU A 117 10.86 -9.11 5.99
C LEU A 117 10.83 -10.19 4.91
N ASN A 118 9.96 -11.16 5.12
CA ASN A 118 9.53 -12.11 4.13
C ASN A 118 8.30 -11.57 3.39
N LEU A 119 8.19 -11.81 2.09
CA LEU A 119 6.97 -11.53 1.34
C LEU A 119 6.35 -12.87 0.93
N PRO A 120 5.28 -13.34 1.60
CA PRO A 120 4.64 -14.58 1.23
C PRO A 120 4.15 -14.56 -0.23
N PRO A 121 4.31 -15.68 -0.98
CA PRO A 121 4.01 -15.75 -2.42
C PRO A 121 2.62 -15.26 -2.82
N GLU A 122 1.61 -15.51 -1.99
CA GLU A 122 0.22 -15.11 -2.18
C GLU A 122 0.02 -13.59 -2.24
N TYR A 123 0.92 -12.81 -1.63
CA TYR A 123 0.86 -11.34 -1.61
C TYR A 123 1.70 -10.68 -2.70
N VAL A 124 2.55 -11.43 -3.41
CA VAL A 124 3.48 -10.89 -4.43
C VAL A 124 2.75 -10.09 -5.50
N LEU A 125 1.62 -10.60 -5.99
CA LEU A 125 0.85 -9.90 -7.03
C LEU A 125 0.18 -8.64 -6.49
N ILE A 126 -0.27 -8.63 -5.24
CA ILE A 126 -0.85 -7.44 -4.60
C ILE A 126 0.23 -6.37 -4.47
N HIS A 127 1.39 -6.73 -3.93
CA HIS A 127 2.52 -5.83 -3.77
C HIS A 127 3.01 -5.27 -5.12
N ARG A 128 3.10 -6.11 -6.15
CA ARG A 128 3.46 -5.70 -7.52
C ARG A 128 2.50 -4.64 -8.07
N VAL A 129 1.19 -4.86 -7.92
CA VAL A 129 0.17 -3.91 -8.39
C VAL A 129 0.27 -2.59 -7.62
N THR A 130 0.38 -2.66 -6.29
CA THR A 130 0.48 -1.47 -5.44
C THR A 130 1.67 -0.61 -5.87
N LEU A 131 2.88 -1.17 -5.91
CA LEU A 131 4.08 -0.42 -6.29
C LEU A 131 4.03 0.14 -7.72
N GLY A 132 3.55 -0.67 -8.68
CA GLY A 132 3.41 -0.22 -10.06
C GLY A 132 2.41 0.92 -10.19
N THR A 133 1.27 0.82 -9.50
CA THR A 133 0.22 1.85 -9.49
C THR A 133 0.73 3.14 -8.83
N THR A 134 1.44 3.05 -7.71
CA THR A 134 2.11 4.20 -7.07
C THR A 134 3.03 4.93 -8.04
N GLY A 135 3.87 4.18 -8.77
CA GLY A 135 4.76 4.75 -9.78
C GLY A 135 4.01 5.52 -10.87
N ILE A 136 2.85 5.02 -11.30
CA ILE A 136 2.01 5.66 -12.31
C ILE A 136 1.34 6.91 -11.76
N PHE A 137 0.79 6.86 -10.54
CA PHE A 137 0.25 8.04 -9.88
C PHE A 137 1.29 9.14 -9.75
N CYS A 138 2.54 8.82 -9.41
CA CYS A 138 3.64 9.78 -9.40
C CYS A 138 3.97 10.35 -10.79
N GLN A 139 3.88 9.55 -11.85
CA GLN A 139 4.09 10.03 -13.22
C GLN A 139 2.98 10.96 -13.70
N LEU A 140 1.72 10.63 -13.36
CA LEU A 140 0.53 11.43 -13.67
C LEU A 140 0.39 12.66 -12.77
N ARG A 141 1.17 12.73 -11.68
CA ARG A 141 1.02 13.73 -10.61
C ARG A 141 -0.40 13.73 -10.03
N ALA A 142 -0.94 12.52 -9.83
CA ALA A 142 -2.29 12.32 -9.35
C ALA A 142 -2.48 13.00 -7.98
N GLU A 143 -3.56 13.74 -7.84
CA GLU A 143 -3.90 14.49 -6.63
C GLU A 143 -5.37 14.27 -6.30
N GLY A 144 -5.67 13.92 -5.05
CA GLY A 144 -7.05 13.64 -4.65
C GLY A 144 -7.17 13.02 -3.28
N ASN A 145 -8.40 12.66 -2.93
CA ASN A 145 -8.74 12.05 -1.66
C ASN A 145 -8.69 10.52 -1.76
N PHE A 146 -7.47 9.99 -1.69
CA PHE A 146 -7.23 8.55 -1.77
C PHE A 146 -7.74 7.81 -0.53
N ARG A 147 -7.80 8.48 0.62
CA ARG A 147 -8.37 7.93 1.85
C ARG A 147 -9.83 7.54 1.65
N ASP A 148 -10.66 8.48 1.22
CA ASP A 148 -12.10 8.22 1.11
C ASP A 148 -12.42 7.22 0.00
N GLU A 149 -11.64 7.23 -1.10
CA GLU A 149 -11.71 6.18 -2.12
C GLU A 149 -11.42 4.81 -1.50
N ALA A 150 -10.31 4.65 -0.75
CA ALA A 150 -9.97 3.39 -0.11
C ALA A 150 -11.04 2.95 0.91
N LEU A 151 -11.58 3.87 1.71
CA LEU A 151 -12.61 3.58 2.72
C LEU A 151 -13.98 3.26 2.09
N SER A 152 -14.25 3.69 0.87
CA SER A 152 -15.46 3.28 0.15
C SER A 152 -15.45 1.79 -0.20
N TRP A 153 -14.27 1.21 -0.41
CA TRP A 153 -14.07 -0.20 -0.70
C TRP A 153 -13.76 -1.05 0.54
N PHE A 154 -13.08 -0.46 1.52
CA PHE A 154 -12.63 -1.13 2.76
C PHE A 154 -12.98 -0.29 3.99
N PRO A 155 -14.26 -0.10 4.34
CA PRO A 155 -14.65 0.73 5.48
C PRO A 155 -14.02 0.29 6.81
N GLU A 156 -13.68 -1.00 6.95
CA GLU A 156 -13.07 -1.59 8.14
C GLU A 156 -11.64 -1.10 8.45
N ILE A 157 -10.94 -0.49 7.48
CA ILE A 157 -9.59 0.05 7.70
C ILE A 157 -9.58 1.49 8.24
N ALA A 158 -10.76 2.10 8.43
CA ALA A 158 -10.87 3.45 8.96
C ALA A 158 -10.18 3.54 10.34
N PRO A 159 -9.22 4.46 10.53
CA PRO A 159 -8.61 4.67 11.83
C PRO A 159 -9.63 5.30 12.79
N SER A 160 -9.43 5.12 14.10
CA SER A 160 -10.34 5.63 15.13
C SER A 160 -10.53 7.15 15.09
N THR A 161 -9.53 7.86 14.56
CA THR A 161 -9.51 9.32 14.39
C THR A 161 -10.25 9.81 13.15
N TYR A 162 -10.70 8.90 12.27
CA TYR A 162 -11.42 9.27 11.05
C TYR A 162 -12.88 9.63 11.35
N SER A 163 -13.20 10.92 11.16
CA SER A 163 -14.57 11.40 11.06
C SER A 163 -14.98 11.43 9.58
N SER A 164 -16.00 10.65 9.21
CA SER A 164 -16.54 10.67 7.84
C SER A 164 -16.97 12.08 7.47
N PRO A 165 -16.61 12.60 6.28
CA PRO A 165 -17.18 13.84 5.80
C PRO A 165 -18.69 13.65 5.62
N SER A 166 -19.48 14.57 6.18
CA SER A 166 -20.92 14.60 5.98
C SER A 166 -21.22 14.55 4.48
N LYS A 167 -21.98 13.53 4.04
CA LYS A 167 -22.42 13.37 2.65
C LYS A 167 -23.23 14.57 2.16
#